data_AF-A0A4R6S3A6-F1
#
_entry.id   AF-A0A4R6S3A6-F1
#
_cell.length_a   1.000
_cell.length_b   1.000
_cell.length_c   1.000
_cell.angle_alpha   90.00
_cell.angle_beta   90.00
_cell.angle_gamma   90.00
#
_symmetry.space_group_name_H-M   'P 1'
#
loop_
_entity.id
_entity.type
_entity.pdbx_description
1 polymer ?
#
loop_
_entity_poly.entity_id
_entity_poly.type
_entity_poly.pdbx_seq_one_letter_code
_entity_poly.pdbx_strand_id
1 'polypeptide(L)'
;MLFLAAACAQPVSAPGPAGPVEPYVTSADLCAKLPPEVPELPAEQSAVPADVTVSWVLECVMGPPAQSGATHVRVERADGPPAELLAALRLPSATEQTGPCTTEYLLPFYLALVTADRQAIAPFIPVDGCAKPRREVLAALGNLPFRPIK
;
A
#
# COMPACT_ATOMS: atom_id res chain seq x y z
N MET A 1 -30.26 -56.18 -20.71
CA MET A 1 -29.75 -56.17 -19.32
C MET A 1 -29.20 -54.79 -19.05
N LEU A 2 -29.84 -54.07 -18.14
CA LEU A 2 -29.63 -52.66 -17.82
C LEU A 2 -28.61 -52.58 -16.67
N PHE A 3 -27.48 -51.88 -16.85
CA PHE A 3 -26.56 -51.60 -15.75
C PHE A 3 -26.83 -50.19 -15.21
N LEU A 4 -27.25 -50.10 -13.94
CA LEU A 4 -27.36 -48.84 -13.20
C LEU A 4 -25.95 -48.33 -12.85
N ALA A 5 -25.64 -47.10 -13.25
CA ALA A 5 -24.50 -46.35 -12.73
C ALA A 5 -24.85 -45.79 -11.34
N ALA A 6 -24.16 -46.27 -10.31
CA ALA A 6 -24.23 -45.71 -8.96
C ALA A 6 -23.37 -44.44 -8.91
N ALA A 7 -24.02 -43.29 -8.73
CA ALA A 7 -23.34 -42.03 -8.45
C ALA A 7 -22.89 -42.00 -6.98
N CYS A 8 -21.59 -41.96 -6.73
CA CYS A 8 -21.06 -41.69 -5.39
C CYS A 8 -21.28 -40.21 -5.04
N ALA A 9 -22.29 -39.92 -4.22
CA ALA A 9 -22.40 -38.63 -3.56
C ALA A 9 -21.28 -38.51 -2.50
N GLN A 10 -20.35 -37.58 -2.68
CA GLN A 10 -19.39 -37.24 -1.63
C GLN A 10 -20.05 -36.28 -0.64
N PRO A 11 -19.92 -36.51 0.68
CA PRO A 11 -20.37 -35.53 1.67
C PRO A 11 -19.52 -34.27 1.57
N VAL A 12 -20.19 -33.12 1.38
CA VAL A 12 -19.59 -31.80 1.55
C VAL A 12 -19.10 -31.72 3.00
N SER A 13 -17.78 -31.66 3.18
CA SER A 13 -17.18 -31.43 4.50
C SER A 13 -17.65 -30.07 5.00
N ALA A 14 -18.21 -30.05 6.21
CA ALA A 14 -18.56 -28.81 6.89
C ALA A 14 -17.30 -27.93 7.04
N PRO A 15 -17.43 -26.59 6.99
CA PRO A 15 -16.32 -25.70 7.31
C PRO A 15 -15.85 -26.03 8.73
N GLY A 16 -14.58 -26.42 8.86
CA GLY A 16 -13.95 -26.62 10.16
C GLY A 16 -13.98 -25.34 10.99
N PRO A 17 -13.86 -25.43 12.32
CA PRO A 17 -13.80 -24.24 13.17
C PRO A 17 -12.69 -23.31 12.66
N ALA A 18 -13.02 -22.03 12.50
CA ALA A 18 -12.04 -21.01 12.17
C ALA A 18 -10.92 -21.10 13.20
N GLY A 19 -9.72 -21.44 12.73
CA GLY A 19 -8.52 -21.36 13.57
C GLY A 19 -8.33 -19.93 14.08
N PRO A 20 -7.41 -19.71 15.03
CA PRO A 20 -7.07 -18.37 15.48
C PRO A 20 -6.78 -17.50 14.25
N VAL A 21 -7.57 -16.45 14.07
CA VAL A 21 -7.33 -15.47 13.01
C VAL A 21 -6.04 -14.76 13.44
N GLU A 22 -4.92 -15.05 12.78
CA GLU A 22 -3.72 -14.25 13.01
C GLU A 22 -4.06 -12.78 12.73
N PRO A 23 -3.67 -11.85 13.62
CA PRO A 23 -3.97 -10.44 13.45
C PRO A 23 -3.39 -9.97 12.11
N TYR A 24 -4.23 -9.38 11.27
CA TYR A 24 -3.80 -8.77 10.02
C TYR A 24 -2.90 -7.57 10.36
N VAL A 25 -1.58 -7.73 10.19
CA VAL A 25 -0.65 -6.63 10.40
C VAL A 25 -0.71 -5.74 9.17
N THR A 26 -1.14 -4.49 9.32
CA THR A 26 -1.17 -3.57 8.18
C THR A 26 0.24 -3.09 7.85
N SER A 27 0.45 -2.60 6.63
CA SER A 27 1.69 -1.90 6.30
C SER A 27 1.91 -0.72 7.24
N ALA A 28 0.87 0.04 7.59
CA ALA A 28 0.96 1.11 8.57
C ALA A 28 1.47 0.63 9.95
N ASP A 29 1.00 -0.52 10.46
CA ASP A 29 1.47 -1.09 11.74
C ASP A 29 2.93 -1.54 11.69
N LEU A 30 3.35 -2.13 10.56
CA LEU A 30 4.75 -2.48 10.33
C LEU A 30 5.62 -1.22 10.25
N CYS A 31 5.09 -0.17 9.64
CA CYS A 31 5.66 1.17 9.59
C CYS A 31 5.36 1.99 10.86
N ALA A 32 4.78 1.46 11.93
CA ALA A 32 4.64 2.19 13.20
C ALA A 32 5.80 1.87 14.15
N LYS A 33 6.52 0.76 13.91
CA LYS A 33 7.72 0.35 14.65
C LYS A 33 8.98 1.09 14.18
N LEU A 34 8.84 2.38 13.92
CA LEU A 34 9.85 3.19 13.24
C LEU A 34 10.77 3.95 14.21
N PRO A 35 11.93 4.43 13.71
CA PRO A 35 12.79 5.32 14.48
C PRO A 35 12.04 6.56 14.99
N PRO A 36 12.43 7.16 16.12
CA PRO A 36 11.77 8.34 16.73
C PRO A 36 11.72 9.59 15.82
N GLU A 37 12.50 9.58 14.75
CA GLU A 37 12.51 10.58 13.68
C GLU A 37 11.22 10.55 12.84
N VAL A 38 10.47 9.46 12.86
CA VAL A 38 9.21 9.32 12.13
C VAL A 38 8.03 9.79 12.99
N PRO A 39 7.21 10.74 12.51
CA PRO A 39 5.99 11.13 13.22
C PRO A 39 4.99 9.97 13.33
N GLU A 40 3.99 10.13 14.20
CA GLU A 40 2.86 9.20 14.25
C GLU A 40 2.17 9.15 12.88
N LEU A 41 2.02 7.94 12.34
CA LEU A 41 1.46 7.73 11.00
C LEU A 41 -0.04 7.52 11.10
N PRO A 42 -0.86 8.27 10.34
CA PRO A 42 -2.31 8.09 10.35
C PRO A 42 -2.71 6.74 9.73
N ALA A 43 -3.62 6.02 10.37
CA ALA A 43 -4.14 4.76 9.85
C ALA A 43 -5.03 4.95 8.61
N GLU A 44 -5.71 6.09 8.53
CA GLU A 44 -6.67 6.40 7.46
C GLU A 44 -6.08 7.31 6.39
N GLN A 45 -6.41 7.02 5.14
CA GLN A 45 -6.03 7.84 4.00
C GLN A 45 -6.99 9.04 3.86
N SER A 46 -6.46 10.18 3.42
CA SER A 46 -7.24 11.39 3.18
C SER A 46 -6.79 12.14 1.94
N ALA A 47 -7.61 13.07 1.46
CA ALA A 47 -7.24 13.95 0.35
C ALA A 47 -6.10 14.89 0.76
N VAL A 48 -5.19 15.19 -0.17
CA VAL A 48 -4.10 16.14 0.07
C VAL A 48 -4.66 17.57 0.13
N PRO A 49 -4.53 18.30 1.26
CA PRO A 49 -5.02 19.68 1.36
C PRO A 49 -4.37 20.59 0.30
N ALA A 50 -5.10 21.58 -0.21
CA ALA A 50 -4.63 22.42 -1.31
C ALA A 50 -3.40 23.27 -0.93
N ASP A 51 -3.34 23.71 0.32
CA ASP A 51 -2.37 24.61 0.92
C ASP A 51 -1.31 23.89 1.77
N VAL A 52 -1.27 22.55 1.74
CA VAL A 52 -0.29 21.78 2.51
C VAL A 52 1.13 22.12 2.08
N THR A 53 1.98 22.43 3.06
CA THR A 53 3.42 22.58 2.87
C THR A 53 4.12 21.33 3.38
N VAL A 54 4.51 20.46 2.45
CA VAL A 54 5.24 19.23 2.77
C VAL A 54 6.73 19.51 2.86
N SER A 55 7.32 19.14 3.99
CA SER A 55 8.75 19.28 4.24
C SER A 55 9.54 18.08 3.70
N TRP A 56 8.97 16.88 3.80
CA TRP A 56 9.58 15.65 3.32
C TRP A 56 8.51 14.56 3.12
N VAL A 57 8.88 13.51 2.38
CA VAL A 57 8.02 12.37 2.05
C VAL A 57 8.59 11.13 2.70
N LEU A 58 7.75 10.36 3.38
CA LEU A 58 8.05 9.04 3.91
C LEU A 58 7.53 7.98 2.96
N GLU A 59 8.39 7.03 2.58
CA GLU A 59 7.99 5.80 1.91
C GLU A 59 8.38 4.61 2.79
N CYS A 60 7.46 3.68 2.97
CA CYS A 60 7.69 2.46 3.69
C CYS A 60 7.32 1.27 2.81
N VAL A 61 8.33 0.50 2.42
CA VAL A 61 8.20 -0.60 1.47
C VAL A 61 8.39 -1.92 2.19
N MET A 62 7.42 -2.81 2.08
CA MET A 62 7.57 -4.20 2.52
C MET A 62 8.40 -4.95 1.48
N GLY A 63 9.56 -5.46 1.89
CA GLY A 63 10.38 -6.35 1.09
C GLY A 63 9.85 -7.78 1.12
N PRO A 64 10.37 -8.66 0.24
CA PRO A 64 10.10 -10.08 0.34
C PRO A 64 10.53 -10.62 1.72
N PRO A 65 9.86 -11.66 2.24
CA PRO A 65 10.24 -12.25 3.50
C PRO A 65 11.68 -12.79 3.44
N ALA A 66 12.39 -12.63 4.55
CA ALA A 66 13.69 -13.24 4.77
C ALA A 66 13.60 -14.77 4.64
N GLN A 67 14.74 -15.43 4.44
CA GLN A 67 14.82 -16.90 4.59
C GLN A 67 14.38 -17.38 5.98
N SER A 68 14.44 -16.52 7.01
CA SER A 68 13.94 -16.79 8.36
C SER A 68 12.43 -16.65 8.52
N GLY A 69 11.70 -16.28 7.46
CA GLY A 69 10.26 -15.98 7.52
C GLY A 69 9.91 -14.59 8.07
N ALA A 70 10.92 -13.77 8.44
CA ALA A 70 10.68 -12.41 8.91
C ALA A 70 10.39 -11.44 7.76
N THR A 71 9.37 -10.59 7.90
CA THR A 71 9.09 -9.51 6.95
C THR A 71 10.15 -8.41 7.07
N HIS A 72 10.78 -8.06 5.94
CA HIS A 72 11.66 -6.90 5.87
C HIS A 72 10.85 -5.65 5.57
N VAL A 73 11.10 -4.57 6.31
CA VAL A 73 10.49 -3.26 6.07
C VAL A 73 11.63 -2.29 5.80
N ARG A 74 11.59 -1.61 4.65
CA ARG A 74 12.51 -0.52 4.32
C ARG A 74 11.77 0.80 4.46
N VAL A 75 12.39 1.74 5.16
CA VAL A 75 11.77 3.01 5.54
C VAL A 75 12.68 4.10 5.04
N GLU A 76 12.15 4.90 4.13
CA GLU A 76 12.92 5.87 3.37
C GLU A 76 12.27 7.23 3.47
N ARG A 77 13.11 8.26 3.37
CA ARG A 77 12.72 9.65 3.38
C ARG A 77 13.28 10.34 2.15
N ALA A 78 12.47 11.17 1.52
CA ALA A 78 12.94 12.15 0.54
C ALA A 78 12.69 13.56 1.08
N ASP A 79 13.74 14.36 1.17
CA ASP A 79 13.66 15.74 1.62
C ASP A 79 13.32 16.70 0.48
N GLY A 80 12.66 17.80 0.81
CA GLY A 80 12.35 18.88 -0.13
C GLY A 80 10.90 18.86 -0.62
N PRO A 81 10.49 19.94 -1.32
CA PRO A 81 9.11 20.10 -1.75
C PRO A 81 8.77 19.08 -2.85
N PRO A 82 7.80 18.18 -2.63
CA PRO A 82 7.48 17.12 -3.58
C PRO A 82 6.40 17.60 -4.57
N ALA A 83 6.63 18.73 -5.25
CA ALA A 83 5.60 19.43 -6.03
C ALA A 83 4.92 18.54 -7.09
N GLU A 84 5.70 17.75 -7.83
CA GLU A 84 5.19 16.80 -8.83
C GLU A 84 4.33 15.71 -8.19
N LEU A 85 4.76 15.17 -7.04
CA LEU A 85 3.98 14.18 -6.30
C LEU A 85 2.67 14.76 -5.78
N LEU A 86 2.68 15.97 -5.23
CA LEU A 86 1.46 16.63 -4.75
C LEU A 86 0.48 16.92 -5.89
N ALA A 87 0.98 17.30 -7.07
CA ALA A 87 0.15 17.45 -8.26
C ALA A 87 -0.46 16.10 -8.68
N ALA A 88 0.33 15.02 -8.67
CA ALA A 88 -0.12 13.69 -9.03
C ALA A 88 -1.15 13.11 -8.04
N LEU A 89 -0.94 13.27 -6.72
CA LEU A 89 -1.84 12.79 -5.68
C LEU A 89 -3.19 13.50 -5.66
N ARG A 90 -3.29 14.71 -6.23
CA ARG A 90 -4.54 15.47 -6.35
C ARG A 90 -5.32 15.14 -7.62
N LEU A 91 -4.79 14.29 -8.50
CA LEU A 91 -5.54 13.83 -9.65
C LEU A 91 -6.73 12.99 -9.19
N PRO A 92 -7.86 13.04 -9.91
CA PRO A 92 -8.93 12.08 -9.68
C PRO A 92 -8.46 10.67 -10.08
N SER A 93 -8.98 9.66 -9.36
CA SER A 93 -8.96 8.28 -9.86
C SER A 93 -9.73 8.19 -11.16
N ALA A 94 -9.24 7.36 -12.08
CA ALA A 94 -9.95 7.08 -13.31
C ALA A 94 -11.17 6.17 -13.04
N THR A 95 -12.18 6.26 -13.89
CA THR A 95 -13.27 5.28 -13.91
C THR A 95 -12.71 3.91 -14.28
N GLU A 96 -13.25 2.86 -13.65
CA GLU A 96 -12.90 1.48 -13.99
C GLU A 96 -13.08 1.22 -15.49
N GLN A 97 -12.08 0.56 -16.09
CA GLN A 97 -12.13 0.20 -17.49
C GLN A 97 -12.61 -1.24 -17.66
N THR A 98 -13.36 -1.50 -18.73
CA THR A 98 -13.74 -2.86 -19.13
C THR A 98 -12.67 -3.40 -20.09
N GLY A 99 -11.71 -4.16 -19.58
CA GLY A 99 -10.63 -4.72 -20.40
C GLY A 99 -9.60 -5.51 -19.59
N PRO A 100 -8.71 -6.26 -20.26
CA PRO A 100 -7.65 -6.99 -19.57
C PRO A 100 -6.69 -6.01 -18.90
N CYS A 101 -6.51 -6.16 -17.59
CA CYS A 101 -5.48 -5.48 -16.83
C CYS A 101 -4.23 -6.36 -16.73
N THR A 102 -3.07 -5.72 -16.78
CA THR A 102 -1.80 -6.41 -16.57
C THR A 102 -1.69 -6.96 -15.15
N THR A 103 -0.92 -8.02 -14.94
CA THR A 103 -0.76 -8.67 -13.61
C THR A 103 0.51 -8.21 -12.89
N GLU A 104 1.05 -7.02 -13.18
CA GLU A 104 2.24 -6.58 -12.44
C GLU A 104 1.96 -6.49 -10.94
N TYR A 105 2.86 -7.10 -10.18
CA TYR A 105 2.86 -7.02 -8.73
C TYR A 105 3.43 -5.65 -8.33
N LEU A 106 2.57 -4.80 -7.79
CA LEU A 106 3.02 -3.60 -7.10
C LEU A 106 3.29 -3.97 -5.65
N LEU A 107 4.53 -3.75 -5.21
CA LEU A 107 4.87 -3.92 -3.81
C LEU A 107 3.98 -3.00 -2.98
N PRO A 108 3.29 -3.52 -1.95
CA PRO A 108 2.52 -2.69 -1.04
C PRO A 108 3.48 -1.75 -0.32
N PHE A 109 3.35 -0.46 -0.63
CA PHE A 109 4.06 0.60 0.05
C PHE A 109 3.06 1.45 0.83
N TYR A 110 3.51 1.96 1.97
CA TYR A 110 2.82 3.00 2.71
C TYR A 110 3.54 4.32 2.43
N LEU A 111 2.76 5.37 2.15
CA LEU A 111 3.25 6.71 1.83
C LEU A 111 2.71 7.69 2.87
N ALA A 112 3.56 8.56 3.39
CA ALA A 112 3.12 9.71 4.17
C ALA A 112 3.80 11.00 3.71
N LEU A 113 3.01 12.07 3.67
CA LEU A 113 3.47 13.43 3.49
C LEU A 113 3.71 14.01 4.88
N VAL A 114 4.92 14.50 5.16
CA VAL A 114 5.24 15.07 6.46
C VAL A 114 5.45 16.57 6.36
N THR A 115 4.68 17.33 7.13
CA THR A 115 4.72 18.78 7.19
C THR A 115 5.85 19.29 8.08
N ALA A 116 6.12 20.59 8.04
CA ALA A 116 7.19 21.22 8.83
C ALA A 116 6.95 21.14 10.35
N ASP A 117 5.68 21.10 10.77
CA ASP A 117 5.24 20.90 12.16
C ASP A 117 5.19 19.42 12.58
N ARG A 118 5.81 18.53 11.79
CA ARG A 118 5.87 17.07 12.02
C ARG A 118 4.50 16.38 12.04
N GLN A 119 3.48 16.93 11.40
CA GLN A 119 2.26 16.19 11.13
C GLN A 119 2.44 15.28 9.92
N ALA A 120 1.89 14.07 9.98
CA ALA A 120 1.88 13.15 8.87
C ALA A 120 0.47 13.06 8.27
N ILE A 121 0.41 13.04 6.94
CA ILE A 121 -0.80 12.83 6.16
C ILE A 121 -0.58 11.57 5.34
N ALA A 122 -1.43 10.57 5.48
CA ALA A 122 -1.51 9.47 4.52
C ALA A 122 -2.38 9.92 3.35
N PRO A 123 -1.81 10.23 2.18
CA PRO A 123 -2.62 10.65 1.06
C PRO A 123 -3.38 9.46 0.49
N PHE A 124 -4.61 9.71 0.05
CA PHE A 124 -5.28 8.85 -0.91
C PHE A 124 -4.44 8.78 -2.19
N ILE A 125 -4.14 7.56 -2.65
CA ILE A 125 -3.38 7.35 -3.89
C ILE A 125 -4.39 7.16 -5.02
N PRO A 126 -4.47 8.10 -5.99
CA PRO A 126 -5.39 7.93 -7.10
C PRO A 126 -5.01 6.72 -7.95
N VAL A 127 -6.04 6.02 -8.41
CA VAL A 127 -5.89 4.81 -9.22
C VAL A 127 -6.30 5.01 -10.67
N ASP A 128 -5.75 4.19 -11.57
CA ASP A 128 -6.16 4.08 -12.96
C ASP A 128 -7.38 3.16 -13.12
N GLY A 129 -7.83 2.94 -14.36
CA GLY A 129 -8.99 2.09 -14.65
C GLY A 129 -8.78 0.61 -14.30
N CYS A 130 -7.56 0.19 -13.95
CA CYS A 130 -7.22 -1.15 -13.46
C CYS A 130 -7.09 -1.22 -11.94
N ALA A 131 -7.54 -0.18 -11.21
CA ALA A 131 -7.37 -0.06 -9.77
C ALA A 131 -5.89 -0.08 -9.32
N LYS A 132 -4.96 0.30 -10.20
CA LYS A 132 -3.54 0.46 -9.87
C LYS A 132 -3.21 1.93 -9.60
N PRO A 133 -2.24 2.25 -8.75
CA PRO A 133 -1.73 3.61 -8.61
C PRO A 133 -1.45 4.23 -9.98
N ARG A 134 -1.93 5.45 -10.17
CA ARG A 134 -1.72 6.20 -11.40
C ARG A 134 -0.23 6.34 -11.72
N ARG A 135 0.13 6.21 -13.00
CA ARG A 135 1.54 6.26 -13.46
C ARG A 135 2.21 7.57 -13.09
N GLU A 136 1.46 8.67 -13.03
CA GLU A 136 1.94 9.98 -12.61
C GLU A 136 2.45 9.96 -11.16
N VAL A 137 1.76 9.23 -10.27
CA VAL A 137 2.19 9.07 -8.86
C VAL A 137 3.47 8.25 -8.80
N LEU A 138 3.51 7.11 -9.50
CA LEU A 138 4.69 6.23 -9.52
C LEU A 138 5.92 6.93 -10.12
N ALA A 139 5.73 7.70 -11.20
CA ALA A 139 6.81 8.47 -11.81
C ALA A 139 7.32 9.57 -10.86
N ALA A 140 6.42 10.31 -10.21
CA ALA A 140 6.80 11.33 -9.24
C ALA A 140 7.55 10.74 -8.04
N LEU A 141 7.12 9.58 -7.52
CA LEU A 141 7.84 8.86 -6.47
C LEU A 141 9.23 8.41 -6.93
N GLY A 142 9.35 7.86 -8.14
CA GLY A 142 10.63 7.42 -8.70
C GLY A 142 11.65 8.54 -8.92
N ASN A 143 11.20 9.80 -9.00
CA ASN A 143 12.06 10.97 -9.13
C ASN A 143 12.57 11.51 -7.78
N LEU A 144 11.97 11.07 -6.66
CA LEU A 144 12.36 11.56 -5.34
C LEU A 144 13.69 10.94 -4.89
N PRO A 145 14.61 11.73 -4.31
CA PRO A 145 15.90 11.25 -3.83
C PRO A 145 15.75 10.55 -2.46
N PHE A 146 15.09 9.39 -2.45
CA PHE A 146 14.89 8.61 -1.24
C PHE A 146 16.21 8.15 -0.62
N ARG A 147 16.28 8.25 0.70
CA ARG A 147 17.38 7.75 1.52
C ARG A 147 16.84 7.00 2.74
N PRO A 148 17.50 5.94 3.22
CA PRO A 148 17.08 5.24 4.42
C PRO A 148 17.02 6.18 5.63
N ILE A 149 15.95 6.05 6.42
CA ILE A 149 15.88 6.62 7.77
C ILE A 149 16.64 5.68 8.70
N LYS A 150 17.58 6.22 9.47
CA LYS A 150 18.40 5.46 10.43
C LYS A 150 17.92 5.75 11.84
#